data_AF-A0A661RPW7-F1
#
_entry.id   AF-A0A661RPW7-F1
#
_cell.length_a   1.000
_cell.length_b   1.000
_cell.length_c   1.000
_cell.angle_alpha   90.00
_cell.angle_beta   90.00
_cell.angle_gamma   90.00
#
_symmetry.space_group_name_H-M   'P 1'
#
loop_
_entity.id
_entity.type
_entity.pdbx_description
1 polymer ?
#
loop_
_entity_poly.entity_id
_entity_poly.type
_entity_poly.pdbx_seq_one_letter_code
_entity_poly.pdbx_strand_id
1 'polypeptide(L)' 'ELYKGNCRVLGRKSDESLYRGDFATFESDDVYRQSDAEGFIRLNALRLRIQALMKQKKVS' A
#
# COMPACT_ATOMS: atom_id res chain seq x y z
N GLU A 1 -1.15 -1.57 26.80
CA GLU A 1 -1.01 -2.61 27.84
C GLU A 1 0.42 -2.59 28.34
N LEU A 2 0.60 -2.47 29.65
CA LEU A 2 1.89 -2.61 30.29
C LEU A 2 1.90 -3.94 31.04
N TYR A 3 2.81 -4.84 30.66
CA TYR A 3 2.89 -6.16 31.27
C TYR A 3 4.31 -6.71 31.24
N LYS A 4 4.81 -7.19 32.39
CA LYS A 4 6.13 -7.81 32.56
C LYS A 4 7.27 -7.05 31.87
N GLY A 5 7.33 -5.74 32.09
CA GLY A 5 8.37 -4.87 31.51
C GLY A 5 8.18 -4.54 30.03
N ASN A 6 7.09 -4.96 29.40
CA ASN A 6 6.75 -4.62 28.02
C ASN A 6 5.57 -3.64 27.97
N CYS A 7 5.64 -2.64 27.09
CA CYS A 7 4.56 -1.72 26.78
C CYS A 7 4.08 -1.91 25.34
N ARG A 8 2.78 -2.17 25.16
CA ARG A 8 2.11 -2.34 23.86
C ARG A 8 1.07 -1.26 23.65
N VAL A 9 1.04 -0.70 22.45
CA VAL A 9 -0.01 0.24 22.01
C VAL A 9 -1.32 -0.53 21.82
N LEU A 10 -2.41 -0.05 22.42
CA LEU A 10 -3.74 -0.67 22.29
C LEU A 10 -4.64 0.04 21.28
N GLY A 11 -4.32 1.29 20.95
CA GLY A 11 -5.10 2.10 20.02
C GLY A 11 -4.47 3.48 19.85
N ARG A 12 -4.95 4.22 18.85
CA ARG A 12 -4.59 5.61 18.60
C ARG A 12 -5.85 6.39 18.22
N LYS A 13 -5.94 7.63 18.70
CA LYS A 13 -6.96 8.61 18.28
C LYS A 13 -6.28 9.97 18.19
N SER A 14 -6.68 10.76 17.20
CA SER A 14 -6.28 12.14 17.00
C SER A 14 -7.41 12.86 16.30
N ASP A 15 -7.65 14.12 16.67
CA ASP A 15 -8.59 14.97 15.94
C ASP A 15 -8.03 15.34 14.55
N GLU A 16 -6.69 15.39 14.43
CA GLU A 16 -5.95 15.61 13.19
C GLU A 16 -5.45 14.28 12.57
N SER A 17 -6.30 13.24 12.57
CA SER A 17 -5.92 11.93 12.03
C SER A 17 -5.92 11.92 10.49
N LEU A 18 -4.80 11.55 9.89
CA LEU A 18 -4.74 11.24 8.45
C LEU A 18 -5.30 9.84 8.10
N TYR A 19 -5.57 9.01 9.11
CA TYR A 19 -6.24 7.73 8.89
C TYR A 19 -7.72 7.97 8.56
N ARG A 20 -8.14 7.42 7.42
CA ARG A 20 -9.49 7.51 6.89
C ARG A 20 -10.07 6.10 6.74
N GLY A 21 -10.95 5.71 7.67
CA GLY A 21 -11.52 4.35 7.72
C GLY A 21 -12.35 4.00 6.49
N ASP A 22 -13.00 4.99 5.88
CA ASP A 22 -13.75 4.92 4.62
C ASP A 22 -12.88 4.65 3.38
N PHE A 23 -11.58 4.91 3.44
CA PHE A 23 -10.63 4.51 2.38
C PHE A 23 -9.90 3.20 2.70
N ALA A 24 -9.88 2.80 3.97
CA ALA A 24 -9.10 1.67 4.46
C ALA A 24 -9.93 0.40 4.67
N THR A 25 -11.26 0.48 4.60
CA THR A 25 -12.16 -0.66 4.74
C THR A 25 -12.32 -1.40 3.41
N PHE A 26 -12.70 -2.68 3.51
CA PHE A 26 -13.01 -3.53 2.36
C PHE A 26 -14.46 -3.38 1.87
N GLU A 27 -15.31 -2.71 2.65
CA GLU A 27 -16.76 -2.62 2.41
C GLU A 27 -17.21 -1.29 1.76
N SER A 28 -16.28 -0.36 1.52
CA SER A 28 -16.55 0.99 1.02
C SER A 28 -16.32 1.09 -0.48
N ASP A 29 -17.32 0.70 -1.27
CA ASP A 29 -17.21 0.63 -2.73
C ASP A 29 -17.22 2.02 -3.42
N ASP A 30 -17.69 3.07 -2.74
CA ASP A 30 -17.92 4.39 -3.36
C ASP A 30 -16.74 5.36 -3.27
N VAL A 31 -15.78 5.10 -2.37
CA VAL A 31 -14.74 6.08 -2.00
C VAL A 31 -13.39 5.79 -2.68
N TYR A 32 -13.13 4.53 -3.03
CA TYR A 32 -11.91 4.09 -3.70
C TYR A 32 -12.21 3.14 -4.86
N ARG A 33 -11.76 3.50 -6.07
CA ARG A 33 -11.90 2.63 -7.23
C ARG A 33 -10.72 1.68 -7.36
N GLN A 34 -10.96 0.40 -7.06
CA GLN A 34 -9.92 -0.63 -7.07
C GLN A 34 -9.21 -0.80 -8.43
N SER A 35 -9.89 -0.51 -9.56
CA SER A 35 -9.28 -0.58 -10.89
C SER A 35 -8.08 0.36 -11.08
N ASP A 36 -8.04 1.46 -10.32
CA ASP A 36 -6.97 2.45 -10.44
C ASP A 36 -5.63 1.90 -9.91
N ALA A 37 -5.69 0.94 -8.97
CA ALA A 37 -4.51 0.23 -8.47
C ALA A 37 -3.74 -0.46 -9.60
N GLU A 38 -4.44 -1.04 -10.56
CA GLU A 38 -3.83 -1.76 -11.67
C GLU A 38 -2.99 -0.84 -12.55
N GLY A 39 -3.51 0.36 -12.85
CA GLY A 39 -2.78 1.42 -13.55
C GLY A 39 -1.55 1.88 -12.77
N PHE A 40 -1.73 2.15 -11.47
CA PHE A 40 -0.65 2.59 -10.58
C PHE A 40 0.49 1.58 -10.50
N ILE A 41 0.18 0.29 -10.31
CA ILE A 41 1.17 -0.80 -10.24
C ILE A 41 1.92 -0.90 -11.57
N ARG A 42 1.20 -0.92 -12.70
CA ARG A 42 1.84 -1.01 -14.03
C ARG A 42 2.81 0.14 -14.30
N LEU A 43 2.41 1.36 -13.96
CA LEU A 43 3.23 2.55 -14.20
C LEU A 43 4.51 2.51 -13.34
N ASN A 44 4.37 2.22 -12.04
CA ASN A 44 5.52 2.15 -11.14
C ASN A 44 6.47 0.99 -11.46
N ALA A 45 5.92 -0.15 -11.91
CA ALA A 45 6.70 -1.31 -12.31
C ALA A 45 7.38 -1.16 -13.69
N LEU A 46 6.99 -0.16 -14.50
CA LEU A 46 7.44 -0.02 -15.88
C LEU A 46 8.96 -0.03 -16.01
N ARG A 47 9.66 0.76 -15.18
CA ARG A 47 11.14 0.84 -15.20
C ARG A 47 11.79 -0.51 -14.90
N LEU A 48 11.22 -1.30 -14.00
CA LEU A 48 11.76 -2.61 -13.63
C LEU A 48 11.53 -3.63 -14.75
N ARG A 49 10.36 -3.59 -15.40
CA ARG A 49 10.06 -4.43 -16.56
C ARG A 49 11.02 -4.16 -17.72
N ILE A 50 11.29 -2.88 -18.02
CA ILE A 50 12.27 -2.50 -19.06
C ILE A 50 13.65 -3.03 -18.72
N GLN A 51 14.11 -2.86 -17.48
CA GLN A 51 15.41 -3.37 -17.03
C GLN A 51 15.50 -4.90 -17.17
N ALA A 52 14.45 -5.64 -16.81
CA ALA A 52 14.40 -7.09 -16.96
C ALA A 52 14.49 -7.51 -18.43
N LEU A 53 13.75 -6.85 -19.32
CA LEU A 53 13.81 -7.10 -20.77
C LEU A 53 15.20 -6.83 -21.34
N MET A 54 15.86 -5.74 -20.91
CA MET A 54 17.23 -5.42 -21.34
C MET A 54 18.26 -6.45 -20.85
N LYS A 55 18.08 -7.00 -19.64
CA LYS A 55 18.93 -8.08 -19.12
C LYS A 55 18.74 -9.36 -19.93
N GLN A 56 17.50 -9.76 -20.21
CA GLN A 56 17.22 -10.95 -21.03
C GLN A 56 17.87 -10.86 -22.41
N LYS A 57 17.74 -9.70 -23.09
CA LYS A 57 18.38 -9.45 -24.39
C LYS A 57 19.92 -9.51 -24.40
N LYS A 58 20.58 -9.34 -23.24
CA LYS A 58 22.05 -9.44 -23.13
C LYS A 58 22.53 -10.86 -22.88
N VAL A 59 21.65 -11.75 -22.45
CA VAL A 59 21.97 -13.16 -22.15
C VAL A 59 21.69 -14.06 -23.35
N SER A 60 20.75 -13.66 -24.22
CA SER A 60 20.53 -14.23 -25.56
C SER A 60 21.53 -13.70 -26.58
#